data_AF-A0AAD5JC09-F1
#
_entry.id   AF-A0AAD5JC09-F1
#
_cell.length_a   1.000
_cell.length_b   1.000
_cell.length_c   1.000
_cell.angle_alpha   90.00
_cell.angle_beta   90.00
_cell.angle_gamma   90.00
#
_symmetry.space_group_name_H-M   'P 1'
#
loop_
_entity.id
_entity.type
_entity.pdbx_description
1 polymer ?
#
loop_
_entity_poly.entity_id
_entity_poly.type
_entity_poly.pdbx_seq_one_letter_code
_entity_poly.pdbx_strand_id
1 'polypeptide(L)'
;MADSAGHGFVDCDGGSDNETLESFDEHEVSEDGLLLHYDSHNVVNNDLNLMIPSVEGLAAESSASLEPYTEMTFTSLDDARDFYYEYAKRTGFTIRTNRIRHSLKNMAIIGRDFVCSREGFRAAKHTLRKDRVLPPRPITREGCKAMIRLAARDEGKWVVTKFVREHNHKLMTHSKFPGELPIVNILSEEEKDQKIQDLYNELERERERSAAVQQQLHMVLKDLEDHAEFMSIRVEDIVNRLKEIELDDL
;
A
#
# COMPACT_ATOMS: atom_id res chain seq x y z
N MET A 1 -83.46 -11.67 -17.35
CA MET A 1 -83.95 -10.58 -16.47
C MET A 1 -82.97 -10.46 -15.32
N ALA A 2 -82.38 -9.26 -15.15
CA ALA A 2 -81.83 -8.61 -13.94
C ALA A 2 -81.19 -9.51 -12.85
N ASP A 3 -79.88 -9.44 -12.60
CA ASP A 3 -79.10 -8.39 -11.90
C ASP A 3 -79.10 -8.51 -10.37
N SER A 4 -77.89 -8.60 -9.79
CA SER A 4 -77.35 -7.95 -8.55
C SER A 4 -76.14 -8.76 -8.04
N ALA A 5 -74.88 -8.38 -8.29
CA ALA A 5 -74.03 -7.41 -7.55
C ALA A 5 -73.81 -7.80 -6.07
N GLY A 6 -72.62 -8.24 -5.62
CA GLY A 6 -71.35 -7.52 -5.38
C GLY A 6 -70.87 -7.92 -3.94
N HIS A 7 -69.64 -7.79 -3.45
CA HIS A 7 -68.40 -7.15 -3.90
C HIS A 7 -67.25 -7.46 -2.89
N GLY A 8 -65.98 -7.30 -3.32
CA GLY A 8 -64.75 -7.24 -2.51
C GLY A 8 -63.66 -8.21 -2.98
N PHE A 9 -62.81 -7.90 -3.99
CA PHE A 9 -61.68 -6.93 -4.05
C PHE A 9 -60.70 -7.20 -2.89
N VAL A 10 -59.42 -7.55 -3.09
CA VAL A 10 -58.42 -6.93 -3.98
C VAL A 10 -57.30 -7.90 -4.41
N ASP A 11 -56.86 -7.70 -5.66
CA ASP A 11 -55.70 -8.23 -6.39
C ASP A 11 -54.33 -7.83 -5.73
N CYS A 12 -53.14 -8.37 -6.02
CA CYS A 12 -52.54 -8.59 -7.34
C CYS A 12 -51.40 -9.65 -7.35
N ASP A 13 -51.40 -10.37 -8.47
CA ASP A 13 -50.34 -11.15 -9.13
C ASP A 13 -49.02 -10.35 -9.36
N GLY A 14 -47.86 -10.93 -9.67
CA GLY A 14 -47.49 -12.31 -10.00
C GLY A 14 -46.08 -12.39 -10.64
N GLY A 15 -45.57 -13.63 -10.77
CA GLY A 15 -44.47 -14.12 -11.65
C GLY A 15 -43.05 -13.69 -11.32
N SER A 16 -42.06 -14.53 -10.94
CA SER A 16 -41.57 -15.81 -11.53
C SER A 16 -41.34 -15.65 -13.04
N ASP A 17 -40.13 -15.87 -13.59
CA ASP A 17 -39.51 -17.19 -13.71
C ASP A 17 -37.97 -17.23 -13.66
N ASN A 18 -37.53 -18.41 -13.24
CA ASN A 18 -36.21 -18.98 -12.95
C ASN A 18 -35.38 -19.31 -14.21
N GLU A 19 -34.06 -19.06 -14.18
CA GLU A 19 -33.05 -19.92 -14.84
C GLU A 19 -31.71 -19.94 -14.06
N THR A 20 -31.45 -21.11 -13.45
CA THR A 20 -30.23 -21.93 -13.57
C THR A 20 -28.93 -21.48 -12.87
N LEU A 21 -28.69 -22.19 -11.77
CA LEU A 21 -27.45 -22.43 -11.04
C LEU A 21 -26.38 -23.12 -11.92
N GLU A 22 -25.14 -22.64 -11.92
CA GLU A 22 -23.95 -23.51 -11.74
C GLU A 22 -22.68 -22.72 -11.36
N SER A 23 -21.96 -23.33 -10.42
CA SER A 23 -20.76 -22.92 -9.68
C SER A 23 -19.51 -22.72 -10.52
N PHE A 24 -18.59 -21.82 -10.15
CA PHE A 24 -17.14 -22.05 -10.30
C PHE A 24 -16.30 -21.27 -9.27
N ASP A 25 -15.25 -21.96 -8.81
CA ASP A 25 -14.37 -21.75 -7.66
C ASP A 25 -13.84 -20.34 -7.35
N GLU A 26 -13.94 -19.98 -6.08
CA GLU A 26 -13.08 -19.00 -5.42
C GLU A 26 -11.79 -19.71 -4.99
N HIS A 27 -10.67 -19.44 -5.68
CA HIS A 27 -9.33 -19.71 -5.15
C HIS A 27 -8.70 -18.38 -4.73
N GLU A 28 -8.84 -18.05 -3.45
CA GLU A 28 -7.99 -17.07 -2.78
C GLU A 28 -6.62 -17.71 -2.53
N VAL A 29 -5.56 -17.14 -3.11
CA VAL A 29 -4.19 -17.38 -2.62
C VAL A 29 -3.77 -16.15 -1.83
N SER A 30 -3.62 -16.37 -0.52
CA SER A 30 -3.00 -15.44 0.41
C SER A 30 -1.50 -15.35 0.11
N GLU A 31 -1.02 -14.15 -0.22
CA GLU A 31 0.40 -13.85 -0.35
C GLU A 31 0.85 -13.00 0.84
N ASP A 32 1.19 -13.68 1.92
CA ASP A 32 2.00 -13.12 3.00
C ASP A 32 3.47 -13.42 2.70
N GLY A 33 4.24 -12.39 2.35
CA GLY A 33 5.69 -12.37 2.51
C GLY A 33 6.52 -12.30 1.23
N LEU A 34 6.86 -11.06 0.81
CA LEU A 34 8.20 -10.79 0.30
C LEU A 34 8.54 -9.29 0.40
N LEU A 35 9.43 -8.99 1.35
CA LEU A 35 10.26 -7.78 1.35
C LEU A 35 11.19 -7.84 0.14
N LEU A 36 11.05 -6.92 -0.81
CA LEU A 36 12.15 -6.56 -1.71
C LEU A 36 12.26 -5.04 -1.83
N HIS A 37 13.37 -4.56 -1.27
CA HIS A 37 14.24 -3.47 -1.73
C HIS A 37 13.64 -2.55 -2.82
N TYR A 38 13.40 -1.28 -2.48
CA TYR A 38 13.37 -0.24 -3.49
C TYR A 38 14.77 0.39 -3.53
N ASP A 39 15.44 0.21 -4.65
CA ASP A 39 16.68 0.92 -4.94
C ASP A 39 16.36 2.39 -5.19
N SER A 40 16.91 3.21 -4.32
CA SER A 40 17.10 4.63 -4.54
C SER A 40 18.24 4.80 -5.54
N HIS A 41 17.99 5.40 -6.71
CA HIS A 41 19.04 6.14 -7.41
C HIS A 41 18.46 7.23 -8.33
N ASN A 42 18.67 8.47 -7.88
CA ASN A 42 19.17 9.62 -8.63
C ASN A 42 18.52 9.97 -9.97
N VAL A 43 17.76 11.08 -9.97
CA VAL A 43 17.96 12.13 -10.98
C VAL A 43 18.08 13.48 -10.26
N VAL A 44 19.36 13.87 -10.15
CA VAL A 44 19.96 15.20 -10.14
C VAL A 44 18.98 16.39 -10.22
N ASN A 45 19.14 17.28 -9.24
CA ASN A 45 18.80 18.69 -9.36
C ASN A 45 19.25 19.24 -10.71
N ASN A 46 18.34 19.84 -11.46
CA ASN A 46 18.78 20.85 -12.43
C ASN A 46 17.81 22.03 -12.39
N ASP A 47 18.45 23.18 -12.30
CA ASP A 47 17.88 24.47 -11.99
C ASP A 47 16.68 24.87 -12.84
N LEU A 48 15.72 25.47 -12.13
CA LEU A 48 14.69 26.32 -12.69
C LEU A 48 15.37 27.49 -13.41
N ASN A 49 15.60 27.37 -14.72
CA ASN A 49 16.02 28.50 -15.54
C ASN A 49 14.92 28.85 -16.54
N LEU A 50 14.15 29.88 -16.20
CA LEU A 50 13.27 30.58 -17.13
C LEU A 50 14.12 31.16 -18.27
N MET A 51 13.94 30.65 -19.49
CA MET A 51 14.36 31.37 -20.68
C MET A 51 13.33 31.17 -21.79
N ILE A 52 12.50 32.20 -21.96
CA ILE A 52 11.62 32.37 -23.12
C ILE A 52 12.48 32.97 -24.24
N PRO A 53 12.45 32.40 -25.45
CA PRO A 53 12.44 33.26 -26.63
C PRO A 53 11.21 33.03 -27.48
N SER A 54 10.56 34.17 -27.72
CA SER A 54 9.47 34.47 -28.64
C SER A 54 9.58 33.73 -29.99
N VAL A 55 8.49 33.10 -30.42
CA VAL A 55 8.07 33.11 -31.83
C VAL A 55 6.55 33.15 -31.91
N GLU A 56 6.08 34.07 -32.73
CA GLU A 56 4.72 34.57 -32.85
C GLU A 56 3.80 33.60 -33.61
N GLY A 57 2.52 33.61 -33.23
CA GLY A 57 1.42 33.29 -34.14
C GLY A 57 0.64 32.01 -33.84
N LEU A 58 -0.38 32.11 -32.97
CA LEU A 58 -1.80 32.10 -33.35
C LEU A 58 -2.68 31.92 -32.10
N ALA A 59 -3.55 32.93 -31.90
CA ALA A 59 -4.79 32.97 -31.13
C ALA A 59 -4.80 32.33 -29.73
N ALA A 60 -4.78 33.22 -28.74
CA ALA A 60 -5.14 32.96 -27.36
C ALA A 60 -6.50 32.26 -27.23
N GLU A 61 -6.49 31.00 -26.79
CA GLU A 61 -7.54 30.49 -25.93
C GLU A 61 -6.98 30.40 -24.51
N SER A 62 -7.64 31.16 -23.63
CA SER A 62 -7.56 31.17 -22.18
C SER A 62 -6.84 29.97 -21.55
N SER A 63 -5.96 30.25 -20.58
CA SER A 63 -5.52 29.34 -19.52
C SER A 63 -6.70 28.88 -18.62
N ALA A 64 -7.73 28.29 -19.23
CA ALA A 64 -8.96 27.84 -18.63
C ALA A 64 -8.89 26.33 -18.39
N SER A 65 -8.85 25.97 -17.11
CA SER A 65 -9.91 25.11 -16.56
C SER A 65 -10.31 23.87 -17.37
N LEU A 66 -9.36 23.02 -17.79
CA LEU A 66 -9.73 21.76 -18.47
C LEU A 66 -10.39 20.80 -17.46
N GLU A 67 -11.70 20.62 -17.61
CA GLU A 67 -12.48 19.57 -16.94
C GLU A 67 -12.34 18.27 -17.75
N PRO A 68 -12.08 17.11 -17.10
CA PRO A 68 -12.06 15.84 -17.80
C PRO A 68 -13.39 15.58 -18.50
N TYR A 69 -13.34 15.16 -19.76
CA TYR A 69 -14.52 14.76 -20.51
C TYR A 69 -14.36 13.35 -21.06
N THR A 70 -15.49 12.68 -21.32
CA THR A 70 -15.50 11.36 -21.95
C THR A 70 -14.94 11.44 -23.37
N GLU A 71 -14.16 10.43 -23.77
CA GLU A 71 -13.38 10.36 -25.02
C GLU A 71 -12.11 11.23 -25.06
N MET A 72 -11.71 11.88 -23.96
CA MET A 72 -10.37 12.46 -23.86
C MET A 72 -9.31 11.37 -23.91
N THR A 73 -8.24 11.59 -24.69
CA THR A 73 -7.18 10.59 -24.93
C THR A 73 -5.84 11.03 -24.38
N PHE A 74 -5.08 10.09 -23.82
CA PHE A 74 -3.75 10.30 -23.27
C PHE A 74 -2.75 9.32 -23.89
N THR A 75 -1.48 9.74 -23.92
CA THR A 75 -0.38 8.92 -24.46
C THR A 75 0.08 7.86 -23.46
N SER A 76 -0.02 8.15 -22.17
CA SER A 76 0.37 7.27 -21.06
C SER A 76 -0.70 7.26 -19.96
N LEU A 77 -0.66 6.22 -19.12
CA LEU A 77 -1.47 6.16 -17.91
C LEU A 77 -1.05 7.23 -16.90
N ASP A 78 0.25 7.54 -16.82
CA ASP A 78 0.78 8.56 -15.91
C ASP A 78 0.35 9.96 -16.33
N ASP A 79 0.37 10.26 -17.63
CA ASP A 79 -0.16 11.51 -18.20
C ASP A 79 -1.66 11.70 -17.84
N ALA A 80 -2.46 10.65 -17.98
CA ALA A 80 -3.86 10.67 -17.56
C ALA A 80 -4.04 10.86 -16.03
N ARG A 81 -3.13 10.29 -15.24
CA ARG A 81 -3.11 10.43 -13.78
C ARG A 81 -2.79 11.87 -13.37
N ASP A 82 -1.76 12.45 -13.97
CA ASP A 82 -1.29 13.80 -13.65
C ASP A 82 -2.34 14.84 -14.06
N PHE A 83 -2.97 14.67 -15.22
CA PHE A 83 -4.10 15.50 -15.62
C PHE A 83 -5.25 15.45 -14.61
N TYR A 84 -5.64 14.26 -14.15
CA TYR A 84 -6.70 14.12 -13.16
C TYR A 84 -6.27 14.62 -11.77
N TYR A 85 -4.98 14.51 -11.43
CA TYR A 85 -4.41 15.07 -10.21
C TYR A 85 -4.49 16.60 -10.19
N GLU A 86 -4.12 17.26 -11.28
CA GLU A 86 -4.23 18.72 -11.41
C GLU A 86 -5.69 19.20 -11.41
N TYR A 87 -6.60 18.41 -12.01
CA TYR A 87 -8.04 18.66 -11.87
C TYR A 87 -8.49 18.56 -10.41
N ALA A 88 -8.09 17.51 -9.71
CA ALA A 88 -8.42 17.28 -8.31
C ALA A 88 -7.83 18.36 -7.39
N LYS A 89 -6.61 18.83 -7.67
CA LYS A 89 -5.96 19.96 -6.99
C LYS A 89 -6.77 21.24 -7.10
N ARG A 90 -7.22 21.57 -8.31
CA ARG A 90 -8.05 22.74 -8.58
C ARG A 90 -9.46 22.63 -8.00
N THR A 91 -10.04 21.44 -7.97
CA THR A 91 -11.40 21.25 -7.42
C THR A 91 -11.40 21.03 -5.91
N GLY A 92 -10.24 20.74 -5.29
CA GLY A 92 -10.11 20.63 -3.84
C GLY A 92 -10.33 19.22 -3.29
N PHE A 93 -9.99 18.17 -4.03
CA PHE A 93 -9.98 16.81 -3.51
C PHE A 93 -8.70 16.07 -3.88
N THR A 94 -8.37 15.01 -3.15
CA THR A 94 -7.23 14.14 -3.47
C THR A 94 -7.69 12.88 -4.18
N ILE A 95 -6.84 12.34 -5.06
CA ILE A 95 -7.13 11.14 -5.84
C ILE A 95 -6.48 9.90 -5.22
N ARG A 96 -7.06 8.73 -5.48
CA ARG A 96 -6.52 7.41 -5.16
C ARG A 96 -6.59 6.53 -6.40
N THR A 97 -5.59 5.67 -6.60
CA THR A 97 -5.66 4.59 -7.59
C THR A 97 -6.57 3.48 -7.09
N ASN A 98 -7.58 3.14 -7.88
CA ASN A 98 -8.50 2.05 -7.57
C ASN A 98 -8.29 0.87 -8.53
N ARG A 99 -9.35 0.39 -9.17
CA ARG A 99 -9.40 -0.94 -9.78
C ARG A 99 -8.46 -1.12 -10.98
N ILE A 100 -7.76 -2.24 -10.87
CA ILE A 100 -7.25 -3.20 -11.85
C ILE A 100 -8.19 -3.72 -12.94
N ARG A 101 -8.12 -3.35 -14.22
CA ARG A 101 -8.71 -4.20 -15.27
C ARG A 101 -7.63 -4.76 -16.18
N HIS A 102 -7.56 -6.09 -16.27
CA HIS A 102 -6.63 -6.84 -17.10
C HIS A 102 -7.35 -7.51 -18.26
N SER A 103 -6.67 -7.64 -19.41
CA SER A 103 -7.12 -8.43 -20.55
C SER A 103 -7.10 -9.91 -20.17
N LEU A 104 -8.16 -10.64 -20.54
CA LEU A 104 -8.21 -12.09 -20.36
C LEU A 104 -7.22 -12.84 -21.25
N LYS A 105 -6.81 -12.24 -22.37
CA LYS A 105 -5.94 -12.91 -23.36
C LYS A 105 -4.47 -12.83 -23.00
N ASN A 106 -4.00 -11.63 -22.63
CA ASN A 106 -2.57 -11.34 -22.47
C ASN A 106 -2.22 -10.84 -21.06
N MET A 107 -3.19 -10.79 -20.13
CA MET A 107 -3.04 -10.21 -18.78
C MET A 107 -2.59 -8.73 -18.75
N ALA A 108 -2.49 -8.08 -19.92
CA ALA A 108 -2.16 -6.67 -20.06
C ALA A 108 -3.20 -5.78 -19.38
N ILE A 109 -2.78 -4.62 -18.85
CA ILE A 109 -3.70 -3.67 -18.23
C ILE A 109 -4.55 -3.00 -19.31
N ILE A 110 -5.85 -3.27 -19.32
CA ILE A 110 -6.81 -2.70 -20.28
C ILE A 110 -7.63 -1.55 -19.70
N GLY A 111 -7.56 -1.34 -18.38
CA GLY A 111 -8.36 -0.29 -17.75
C GLY A 111 -7.91 0.04 -16.34
N ARG A 112 -8.13 1.30 -15.99
CA ARG A 112 -7.71 1.90 -14.72
C ARG A 112 -8.73 2.93 -14.24
N ASP A 113 -9.03 2.87 -12.96
CA ASP A 113 -9.98 3.79 -12.31
C ASP A 113 -9.22 4.66 -11.30
N PHE A 114 -9.33 5.98 -11.42
CA PHE A 114 -8.90 6.93 -10.40
C PHE A 114 -10.13 7.52 -9.70
N VAL A 115 -10.10 7.54 -8.37
CA VAL A 115 -11.26 7.86 -7.53
C VAL A 115 -10.90 8.91 -6.50
N CYS A 116 -11.90 9.60 -5.96
CA CYS A 116 -11.70 10.48 -4.81
C CYS A 116 -11.16 9.70 -3.59
N SER A 117 -10.32 10.31 -2.76
CA SER A 117 -9.81 9.70 -1.53
C SER A 117 -10.91 9.25 -0.55
N ARG A 118 -12.05 9.97 -0.54
CA ARG A 118 -13.26 9.66 0.25
C ARG A 118 -14.21 8.66 -0.43
N GLU A 119 -13.80 8.04 -1.53
CA GLU A 119 -14.62 7.08 -2.28
C GLU A 119 -14.87 5.77 -1.54
N GLY A 120 -16.11 5.29 -1.67
CA GLY A 120 -16.62 4.04 -1.12
C GLY A 120 -16.84 4.06 0.39
N PHE A 121 -17.10 2.89 0.97
CA PHE A 121 -17.17 2.70 2.42
C PHE A 121 -16.12 1.66 2.83
N ARG A 122 -15.57 1.81 4.05
CA ARG A 122 -14.65 0.81 4.60
C ARG A 122 -15.47 -0.42 5.03
N ALA A 123 -15.09 -1.61 4.56
CA ALA A 123 -15.80 -2.84 4.93
C ALA A 123 -15.76 -3.07 6.45
N ALA A 124 -16.87 -3.54 7.02
CA ALA A 124 -17.05 -3.73 8.46
C ALA A 124 -15.98 -4.63 9.09
N LYS A 125 -15.47 -5.64 8.36
CA LYS A 125 -14.35 -6.50 8.78
C LYS A 125 -13.09 -5.72 9.16
N HIS A 126 -12.86 -4.56 8.54
CA HIS A 126 -11.74 -3.68 8.85
C HIS A 126 -12.06 -2.61 9.90
N THR A 127 -13.28 -2.55 10.42
CA THR A 127 -13.65 -1.63 11.50
C THR A 127 -13.78 -2.40 12.81
N LEU A 128 -14.32 -3.61 12.76
CA LEU A 128 -14.68 -4.45 13.91
C LEU A 128 -13.66 -5.55 14.24
N ARG A 129 -12.43 -5.48 13.72
CA ARG A 129 -11.39 -6.48 13.99
C ARG A 129 -10.99 -6.42 15.47
N LYS A 130 -11.30 -7.48 16.22
CA LYS A 130 -11.05 -7.57 17.67
C LYS A 130 -9.58 -7.76 18.02
N ASP A 131 -8.79 -8.39 17.14
CA ASP A 131 -7.37 -8.71 17.38
C ASP A 131 -6.41 -7.55 17.09
N ARG A 132 -6.81 -6.31 17.36
CA ARG A 132 -6.00 -5.13 17.04
C ARG A 132 -5.11 -4.71 18.20
N VAL A 133 -3.81 -4.61 17.94
CA VAL A 133 -2.82 -4.03 18.86
C VAL A 133 -2.87 -2.50 18.89
N LEU A 134 -3.22 -1.87 17.75
CA LEU A 134 -3.30 -0.41 17.59
C LEU A 134 -4.73 0.06 17.31
N PRO A 135 -5.08 1.29 17.72
CA PRO A 135 -6.40 1.86 17.45
C PRO A 135 -6.68 1.93 15.95
N PRO A 136 -7.96 1.78 15.54
CA PRO A 136 -8.35 1.89 14.15
C PRO A 136 -8.00 3.27 13.57
N ARG A 137 -7.45 3.30 12.36
CA ARG A 137 -7.31 4.56 11.62
C ARG A 137 -8.70 5.21 11.44
N PRO A 138 -8.82 6.54 11.55
CA PRO A 138 -10.08 7.24 11.34
C PRO A 138 -10.73 6.86 10.01
N ILE A 139 -12.06 6.79 10.00
CA ILE A 139 -12.83 6.52 8.78
C ILE A 139 -12.83 7.79 7.94
N THR A 140 -12.14 7.74 6.80
CA THR A 140 -12.05 8.86 5.84
C THR A 140 -12.90 8.66 4.59
N ARG A 141 -13.50 7.47 4.42
CA ARG A 141 -14.31 7.09 3.27
C ARG A 141 -15.79 7.35 3.57
N GLU A 142 -16.38 8.31 2.87
CA GLU A 142 -17.74 8.82 3.08
C GLU A 142 -18.71 8.38 1.97
N GLY A 143 -18.31 7.46 1.09
CA GLY A 143 -19.14 6.99 -0.01
C GLY A 143 -19.10 7.87 -1.26
N CYS A 144 -18.05 8.68 -1.43
CA CYS A 144 -17.93 9.56 -2.59
C CYS A 144 -17.94 8.76 -3.91
N LYS A 145 -18.63 9.28 -4.93
CA LYS A 145 -18.77 8.63 -6.24
C LYS A 145 -17.91 9.28 -7.33
N ALA A 146 -17.21 10.36 -7.01
CA ALA A 146 -16.35 11.06 -7.96
C ALA A 146 -15.20 10.16 -8.43
N MET A 147 -15.12 9.99 -9.76
CA MET A 147 -14.17 9.07 -10.38
C MET A 147 -13.93 9.41 -11.86
N ILE A 148 -12.78 8.99 -12.36
CA ILE A 148 -12.46 8.91 -13.78
C ILE A 148 -12.05 7.47 -14.12
N ARG A 149 -12.55 6.95 -15.24
CA ARG A 149 -12.26 5.61 -15.73
C ARG A 149 -11.57 5.67 -17.07
N LEU A 150 -10.40 5.06 -17.13
CA LEU A 150 -9.58 4.96 -18.32
C LEU A 150 -9.67 3.53 -18.89
N ALA A 151 -9.64 3.44 -20.21
CA ALA A 151 -9.50 2.19 -20.95
C ALA A 151 -8.38 2.31 -21.98
N ALA A 152 -7.57 1.27 -22.12
CA ALA A 152 -6.57 1.20 -23.17
C ALA A 152 -7.26 0.90 -24.51
N ARG A 153 -6.82 1.60 -25.56
CA ARG A 153 -7.16 1.33 -26.97
C ARG A 153 -6.00 0.60 -27.65
N ASP A 154 -6.27 0.05 -28.83
CA ASP A 154 -5.33 -0.79 -29.58
C ASP A 154 -4.02 -0.07 -29.98
N GLU A 155 -4.01 1.26 -29.99
CA GLU A 155 -2.84 2.09 -30.30
C GLU A 155 -1.95 2.42 -29.08
N GLY A 156 -2.16 1.77 -27.93
CA GLY A 156 -1.47 2.10 -26.68
C GLY A 156 -1.91 3.41 -26.03
N LYS A 157 -2.93 4.06 -26.60
CA LYS A 157 -3.56 5.27 -26.06
C LYS A 157 -4.56 4.92 -24.96
N TRP A 158 -4.67 5.81 -23.97
CA TRP A 158 -5.63 5.70 -22.89
C TRP A 158 -6.79 6.64 -23.12
N VAL A 159 -8.03 6.15 -23.03
CA VAL A 159 -9.24 6.94 -23.27
C VAL A 159 -10.11 6.99 -22.03
N VAL A 160 -10.61 8.18 -21.71
CA VAL A 160 -11.60 8.38 -20.63
C VAL A 160 -12.95 7.85 -21.07
N THR A 161 -13.37 6.73 -20.48
CA THR A 161 -14.66 6.09 -20.79
C THR A 161 -15.79 6.53 -19.86
N LYS A 162 -15.46 6.99 -18.66
CA LYS A 162 -16.44 7.49 -17.70
C LYS A 162 -15.81 8.56 -16.83
N PHE A 163 -16.54 9.63 -16.62
CA PHE A 163 -16.18 10.69 -15.69
C PHE A 163 -17.39 11.03 -14.81
N VAL A 164 -17.17 11.13 -13.50
CA VAL A 164 -18.17 11.50 -12.50
C VAL A 164 -17.58 12.63 -11.67
N ARG A 165 -18.16 13.82 -11.81
CA ARG A 165 -17.76 15.03 -11.07
C ARG A 165 -18.38 15.11 -9.67
N GLU A 166 -19.52 14.46 -9.43
CA GLU A 166 -20.30 14.68 -8.22
C GLU A 166 -19.60 14.17 -6.96
N HIS A 167 -19.40 15.08 -6.00
CA HIS A 167 -18.89 14.78 -4.66
C HIS A 167 -20.03 14.83 -3.63
N ASN A 168 -20.02 13.88 -2.69
CA ASN A 168 -20.96 13.85 -1.58
C ASN A 168 -20.40 14.48 -0.29
N HIS A 169 -19.26 15.17 -0.40
CA HIS A 169 -18.56 15.78 0.73
C HIS A 169 -18.09 17.18 0.37
N LYS A 170 -17.81 17.98 1.40
CA LYS A 170 -17.23 19.32 1.21
C LYS A 170 -15.83 19.19 0.59
N LEU A 171 -15.62 19.88 -0.51
CA LEU A 171 -14.33 20.01 -1.16
C LEU A 171 -13.45 21.00 -0.37
N MET A 172 -12.14 20.76 -0.39
CA MET A 172 -11.17 21.62 0.28
C MET A 172 -11.07 22.93 -0.51
N THR A 173 -11.18 24.05 0.19
CA THR A 173 -10.87 25.34 -0.42
C THR A 173 -9.37 25.37 -0.77
N HIS A 174 -9.01 26.00 -1.88
CA HIS A 174 -7.67 26.07 -2.52
C HIS A 174 -6.46 26.39 -1.62
N SER A 175 -6.63 26.65 -0.32
CA SER A 175 -5.57 26.95 0.65
C SER A 175 -5.10 25.78 1.50
N LYS A 176 -5.68 24.58 1.36
CA LYS A 176 -5.37 23.42 2.23
C LYS A 176 -5.36 22.10 1.46
N PHE A 177 -4.57 21.99 0.38
CA PHE A 177 -4.40 20.71 -0.29
C PHE A 177 -3.46 19.80 0.54
N PRO A 178 -3.93 18.65 1.08
CA PRO A 178 -3.10 17.76 1.88
C PRO A 178 -2.01 17.15 1.01
N GLY A 179 -0.76 17.56 1.26
CA GLY A 179 0.40 17.23 0.42
C GLY A 179 1.28 18.46 0.20
N GLU A 180 0.71 19.66 0.22
CA GLU A 180 1.46 20.88 0.52
C GLU A 180 1.59 20.92 2.04
N LEU A 181 2.63 20.24 2.55
CA LEU A 181 3.10 20.52 3.89
C LEU A 181 3.30 22.05 3.96
N PRO A 182 2.69 22.77 4.92
CA PRO A 182 3.20 24.10 5.21
C PRO A 182 4.70 23.94 5.44
N ILE A 183 5.50 24.85 4.88
CA ILE A 183 6.94 24.93 5.14
C ILE A 183 7.09 25.27 6.63
N VAL A 184 6.91 24.30 7.50
CA VAL A 184 7.04 24.44 8.95
C VAL A 184 7.76 23.19 9.45
N ASN A 185 9.02 23.43 9.83
CA ASN A 185 10.00 22.55 10.45
C ASN A 185 10.72 21.57 9.53
N ILE A 186 11.34 22.11 8.49
CA ILE A 186 12.68 21.64 8.13
C ILE A 186 13.60 22.10 9.26
N LEU A 187 13.84 21.24 10.25
CA LEU A 187 15.22 21.16 10.74
C LEU A 187 16.08 20.92 9.49
N SER A 188 17.14 21.71 9.32
CA SER A 188 18.01 21.67 8.14
C SER A 188 18.28 20.20 7.79
N GLU A 189 18.34 19.86 6.50
CA GLU A 189 18.66 18.50 6.06
C GLU A 189 19.91 17.97 6.79
N GLU A 190 20.84 18.89 7.06
CA GLU A 190 22.03 18.74 7.89
C GLU A 190 21.78 18.29 9.34
N GLU A 191 20.71 18.76 10.00
CA GLU A 191 20.40 18.37 11.39
C GLU A 191 19.84 16.94 11.46
N LYS A 192 19.13 16.50 10.41
CA LYS A 192 18.66 15.11 10.29
C LYS A 192 19.82 14.18 9.98
N ASP A 193 20.68 14.59 9.05
CA ASP A 193 21.87 13.83 8.68
C ASP A 193 22.85 13.72 9.86
N GLN A 194 23.03 14.80 10.62
CA GLN A 194 23.80 14.78 11.87
C GLN A 194 23.20 13.79 12.87
N LYS A 195 21.87 13.79 13.03
CA LYS A 195 21.22 12.87 13.95
C LYS A 195 21.36 11.41 13.53
N ILE A 196 21.30 11.14 12.21
CA ILE A 196 21.53 9.81 11.66
C ILE A 196 22.96 9.36 11.95
N GLN A 197 23.94 10.23 11.73
CA GLN A 197 25.35 9.92 11.98
C GLN A 197 25.64 9.68 13.47
N ASP A 198 25.07 10.49 14.36
CA ASP A 198 25.21 10.31 15.81
C ASP A 198 24.66 8.95 16.27
N LEU A 199 23.48 8.57 15.77
CA LEU A 199 22.86 7.28 16.10
C LEU A 199 23.66 6.10 15.53
N TYR A 200 24.25 6.25 14.35
CA TYR A 200 25.14 5.23 13.78
C TYR A 200 26.37 5.02 14.67
N ASN A 201 27.00 6.10 15.14
CA ASN A 201 28.15 6.04 16.05
C ASN A 201 27.79 5.47 17.44
N GLU A 202 26.57 5.73 17.94
CA GLU A 202 26.06 5.11 19.17
C GLU A 202 25.91 3.59 18.99
N LEU A 203 25.32 3.16 17.87
CA LEU A 203 25.13 1.75 17.55
C LEU A 203 26.46 0.99 17.41
N GLU A 204 27.45 1.61 16.76
CA GLU A 204 28.80 1.04 16.60
C GLU A 204 29.46 0.80 17.97
N ARG A 205 29.42 1.80 18.86
CA ARG A 205 29.96 1.68 20.24
C ARG A 205 29.27 0.55 21.02
N GLU A 206 27.96 0.39 20.86
CA GLU A 206 27.22 -0.65 21.57
C GLU A 206 27.51 -2.05 21.01
N ARG A 207 27.75 -2.17 19.70
CA ARG A 207 28.23 -3.42 19.07
C ARG A 207 29.61 -3.81 19.59
N GLU A 208 30.54 -2.88 19.70
CA GLU A 208 31.88 -3.14 20.24
C GLU A 208 31.83 -3.61 21.69
N ARG A 209 31.01 -2.96 22.53
CA ARG A 209 30.77 -3.39 23.92
C ARG A 209 30.20 -4.81 23.99
N SER A 210 29.19 -5.07 23.16
CA SER A 210 28.55 -6.39 23.09
C SER A 210 29.53 -7.47 22.63
N ALA A 211 30.39 -7.17 21.66
CA ALA A 211 31.41 -8.09 21.17
C ALA A 211 32.45 -8.42 22.24
N ALA A 212 32.89 -7.44 23.04
CA ALA A 212 33.81 -7.68 24.14
C ALA A 212 33.21 -8.60 25.22
N VAL A 213 31.94 -8.38 25.59
CA VAL A 213 31.23 -9.25 26.55
C VAL A 213 31.05 -10.66 25.97
N GLN A 214 30.70 -10.76 24.68
CA GLN A 214 30.56 -12.03 24.00
C GLN A 214 31.88 -12.81 23.94
N GLN A 215 33.01 -12.13 23.69
CA GLN A 215 34.34 -12.72 23.71
C GLN A 215 34.71 -13.25 25.10
N GLN A 216 34.44 -12.48 26.15
CA GLN A 216 34.67 -12.92 27.53
C GLN A 216 33.83 -14.15 27.88
N LEU A 217 32.55 -14.15 27.51
CA LEU A 217 31.67 -15.30 27.70
C LEU A 217 32.19 -16.54 26.96
N HIS A 218 32.63 -16.37 25.71
CA HIS A 218 33.18 -17.46 24.92
C HIS A 218 34.44 -18.06 25.57
N MET A 219 35.32 -17.24 26.16
CA MET A 219 36.47 -17.75 26.91
C MET A 219 36.05 -18.59 28.12
N VAL A 220 35.12 -18.10 28.94
CA VAL A 220 34.65 -18.82 30.12
C VAL A 220 33.97 -20.14 29.76
N LEU A 221 33.14 -20.14 28.70
CA LEU A 221 32.49 -21.36 28.23
C LEU A 221 33.50 -22.40 27.76
N LYS A 222 34.56 -21.97 27.07
CA LYS A 222 35.64 -22.86 26.64
C LYS A 222 36.38 -23.47 27.83
N ASP A 223 36.74 -22.66 28.83
CA ASP A 223 37.42 -23.17 30.03
C ASP A 223 36.58 -24.19 30.80
N LEU A 224 35.25 -23.99 30.83
CA LEU A 224 34.31 -24.95 31.44
C LEU A 224 34.22 -26.25 30.66
N GLU A 225 34.25 -26.19 29.33
CA GLU A 225 34.25 -27.36 28.45
C GLU A 225 35.54 -28.16 28.61
N ASP A 226 36.70 -27.51 28.53
CA ASP A 226 38.01 -28.12 28.74
C ASP A 226 38.10 -28.78 30.14
N HIS A 227 37.56 -28.12 31.17
CA HIS A 227 37.51 -28.68 32.52
C HIS A 227 36.55 -29.88 32.62
N ALA A 228 35.40 -29.86 31.95
CA ALA A 228 34.46 -30.97 31.93
C ALA A 228 35.06 -32.20 31.23
N GLU A 229 35.76 -32.00 30.11
CA GLU A 229 36.51 -33.05 29.42
C GLU A 229 37.60 -33.65 30.32
N PHE A 230 38.40 -32.80 30.97
CA PHE A 230 39.44 -33.25 31.89
C PHE A 230 38.86 -34.08 33.05
N MET A 231 37.75 -33.63 33.64
CA MET A 231 37.07 -34.36 34.71
C MET A 231 36.48 -35.69 34.20
N SER A 232 35.92 -35.72 32.98
CA SER A 232 35.42 -36.95 32.36
C SER A 232 36.51 -38.00 32.23
N ILE A 233 37.67 -37.62 31.69
CA ILE A 233 38.83 -38.52 31.54
C ILE A 233 39.26 -39.06 32.91
N ARG A 234 39.35 -38.20 33.93
CA ARG A 234 39.80 -38.61 35.27
C ARG A 234 38.79 -39.54 35.96
N VAL A 235 37.50 -39.31 35.78
CA VAL A 235 36.45 -40.20 36.30
C VAL A 235 36.53 -41.56 35.60
N GLU A 236 36.70 -41.59 34.28
CA GLU A 236 36.84 -42.82 33.50
C GLU A 236 38.06 -43.64 33.95
N ASP A 237 39.20 -42.98 34.16
CA ASP A 237 40.43 -43.59 34.66
C ASP A 237 40.27 -44.18 36.08
N ILE A 238 39.54 -43.50 36.98
CA ILE A 238 39.19 -44.06 38.31
C ILE A 238 38.26 -45.26 38.18
N VAL A 239 37.22 -45.18 37.34
CA VAL A 239 36.28 -46.27 37.11
C VAL A 239 36.99 -47.50 36.54
N ASN A 240 37.92 -47.31 35.59
CA ASN A 240 38.70 -48.40 35.02
C ASN A 240 39.60 -49.07 36.06
N ARG A 241 40.31 -48.30 36.90
CA ARG A 241 41.07 -48.85 38.02
C ARG A 241 40.20 -49.63 39.02
N LEU A 242 39.00 -49.14 39.33
CA LEU A 242 38.07 -49.85 40.22
C LEU A 242 37.60 -51.18 39.61
N LYS A 243 37.33 -51.20 38.30
CA LYS A 243 36.99 -52.45 37.59
C LYS A 243 38.13 -53.45 37.57
N GLU A 244 39.38 -53.00 37.41
CA GLU A 244 40.55 -53.87 37.48
C GLU A 244 40.67 -54.55 38.85
N ILE A 245 40.47 -53.79 39.94
CA ILE A 245 40.48 -54.34 41.31
C ILE A 245 39.33 -55.34 41.52
N GLU A 246 38.13 -55.05 41.01
CA GLU A 246 36.96 -55.94 41.16
C GLU A 246 37.11 -57.26 40.37
N LEU A 247 37.93 -57.27 39.31
CA LEU A 247 38.25 -58.47 38.54
C LEU A 247 39.36 -59.33 39.18
N ASP A 248 40.25 -58.72 39.98
CA ASP A 248 41.31 -59.43 40.72
C ASP A 248 40.78 -60.15 41.98
N ASP A 249 39.58 -59.79 42.46
CA ASP A 249 38.91 -60.40 43.62
C ASP A 249 37.96 -61.58 43.26
N LEU A 250 37.91 -62.02 41.99
CA LEU A 250 37.12 -63.16 41.47
C LEU A 250 38.00 -64.36 41.08
#